data_AF-A0A2D9DGL2-F1
#
_entry.id   AF-A0A2D9DGL2-F1
#
_cell.length_a   1.000
_cell.length_b   1.000
_cell.length_c   1.000
_cell.angle_alpha   90.00
_cell.angle_beta   90.00
_cell.angle_gamma   90.00
#
_symmetry.space_group_name_H-M   'P 1'
#
loop_
_entity.id
_entity.type
_entity.pdbx_description
1 polymer ?
#
loop_
_entity_poly.entity_id
_entity_poly.type
_entity_poly.pdbx_seq_one_letter_code
_entity_poly.pdbx_strand_id
1 'polypeptide(L)'
;MLTTNDVAKVYDTILSIPGMNDTVKIDLRISRKNVLLLNHVIERGLLVKDDEENEGLLSNIPDENLEELKIIAGQYLEKSGLIELNEKLNELGKGK
;
A
#
# COMPACT_ATOMS: atom_id res chain seq x y z
N MET A 1 -10.12 -24.94 -9.20
CA MET A 1 -9.31 -23.70 -9.34
C MET A 1 -10.14 -22.60 -8.72
N LEU A 2 -9.62 -21.87 -7.72
CA LEU A 2 -10.29 -20.65 -7.26
C LEU A 2 -10.27 -19.65 -8.40
N THR A 3 -11.43 -19.11 -8.77
CA THR A 3 -11.51 -18.01 -9.73
C THR A 3 -11.17 -16.69 -9.02
N THR A 4 -10.78 -15.65 -9.76
CA THR A 4 -10.56 -14.28 -9.21
C THR A 4 -11.76 -13.80 -8.40
N ASN A 5 -12.96 -14.14 -8.86
CA ASN A 5 -14.24 -13.90 -8.18
C ASN A 5 -14.36 -14.61 -6.80
N ASP A 6 -13.84 -15.84 -6.67
CA ASP A 6 -13.86 -16.55 -5.39
C ASP A 6 -12.86 -15.93 -4.39
N VAL A 7 -11.72 -15.43 -4.89
CA VAL A 7 -10.71 -14.74 -4.08
C VAL A 7 -11.27 -13.41 -3.56
N ALA A 8 -11.93 -12.62 -4.41
CA ALA A 8 -12.60 -11.38 -4.02
C ALA A 8 -13.62 -11.60 -2.89
N LYS A 9 -14.51 -12.60 -3.04
CA LYS A 9 -15.51 -12.94 -2.01
C LYS A 9 -14.90 -13.36 -0.68
N VAL A 10 -13.79 -14.11 -0.71
CA VAL A 10 -13.08 -14.50 0.50
C VAL A 10 -12.50 -13.27 1.20
N TYR A 11 -11.93 -12.33 0.44
CA TYR A 11 -11.41 -11.09 1.00
C TYR A 11 -12.50 -10.21 1.60
N ASP A 12 -13.62 -10.00 0.90
CA ASP A 12 -14.77 -9.25 1.46
C ASP A 12 -15.24 -9.87 2.78
N THR A 13 -15.28 -11.20 2.84
CA THR A 13 -15.67 -11.92 4.06
C THR A 13 -14.66 -11.69 5.19
N ILE A 14 -13.35 -11.75 4.88
CA ILE A 14 -12.28 -11.51 5.86
C ILE A 14 -12.30 -10.06 6.35
N LEU A 15 -12.45 -9.09 5.45
CA LEU A 15 -12.51 -7.67 5.79
C LEU A 15 -13.78 -7.32 6.59
N SER A 16 -14.83 -8.13 6.47
CA SER A 16 -16.07 -8.01 7.26
C SER A 16 -15.98 -8.67 8.65
N ILE A 17 -14.84 -9.27 9.02
CA ILE A 17 -14.66 -9.88 10.35
C ILE A 17 -14.66 -8.76 11.41
N PRO A 18 -15.43 -8.91 12.52
CA PRO A 18 -15.37 -7.96 13.62
C PRO A 18 -13.93 -7.79 14.15
N GLY A 19 -13.53 -6.54 14.35
CA GLY A 19 -12.17 -6.17 14.80
C GLY A 19 -11.18 -5.84 13.68
N MET A 20 -11.56 -5.99 12.40
CA MET A 20 -10.70 -5.57 11.27
C MET A 20 -10.51 -4.05 11.16
N ASN A 21 -11.40 -3.27 11.77
CA ASN A 21 -11.29 -1.81 11.88
C ASN A 21 -10.64 -1.35 13.20
N ASP A 22 -10.19 -2.28 14.04
CA ASP A 22 -9.57 -1.92 15.32
C ASP A 22 -8.19 -1.29 15.06
N THR A 23 -7.95 -0.12 15.66
CA THR A 23 -6.64 0.53 15.57
C THR A 23 -5.60 -0.25 16.38
N VAL A 24 -4.55 -0.71 15.71
CA VAL A 24 -3.42 -1.41 16.34
C VAL A 24 -2.15 -0.57 16.30
N LYS A 25 -1.33 -0.68 17.36
CA LYS A 25 -0.01 -0.07 17.39
C LYS A 25 1.03 -1.03 16.80
N ILE A 26 1.68 -0.62 15.72
CA ILE A 26 2.76 -1.38 15.08
C ILE A 26 4.11 -0.74 15.44
N ASP A 27 4.96 -1.46 16.17
CA ASP A 27 6.36 -1.06 16.38
C ASP A 27 7.23 -1.66 15.28
N LEU A 28 7.81 -0.81 14.43
CA LEU A 28 8.56 -1.22 13.25
C LEU A 28 10.01 -0.70 13.32
N ARG A 29 10.98 -1.61 13.34
CA ARG A 29 12.42 -1.30 13.31
C ARG A 29 13.06 -1.88 12.06
N ILE A 30 13.13 -1.09 11.00
CA ILE A 30 13.72 -1.49 9.71
C ILE A 30 14.78 -0.49 9.26
N SER A 31 15.63 -0.90 8.32
CA SER A 31 16.65 -0.03 7.75
C SER A 31 16.02 1.05 6.85
N ARG A 32 16.71 2.19 6.69
CA ARG A 32 16.32 3.26 5.75
C ARG A 32 16.08 2.74 4.33
N LYS A 33 16.90 1.79 3.87
CA LYS A 33 16.71 1.10 2.59
C LYS A 33 15.34 0.43 2.51
N ASN A 34 14.96 -0.31 3.55
CA ASN A 34 13.69 -1.04 3.56
C ASN A 34 12.49 -0.08 3.70
N VAL A 35 12.64 1.05 4.40
CA VAL A 35 11.60 2.10 4.42
C VAL A 35 11.35 2.64 3.02
N LEU A 36 12.42 2.98 2.29
CA LEU A 36 12.32 3.50 0.93
C LEU A 36 11.68 2.48 -0.03
N LEU A 37 12.10 1.21 0.07
CA LEU A 37 11.53 0.12 -0.72
C LEU A 37 10.05 -0.12 -0.38
N LEU A 38 9.69 -0.08 0.90
CA LEU A 38 8.32 -0.26 1.35
C LEU A 38 7.42 0.84 0.78
N ASN A 39 7.85 2.10 0.84
CA ASN A 39 7.12 3.21 0.25
C ASN A 39 6.87 2.98 -1.24
N HIS A 40 7.91 2.60 -2.00
CA HIS A 40 7.79 2.36 -3.43
C HIS A 40 6.88 1.17 -3.78
N VAL A 41 6.90 0.11 -2.97
CA VAL A 41 6.01 -1.05 -3.15
C VAL A 41 4.56 -0.66 -2.89
N ILE A 42 4.29 0.16 -1.86
CA ILE A 42 2.94 0.65 -1.57
C ILE A 42 2.47 1.54 -2.72
N GLU A 43 3.25 2.56 -3.12
CA GLU A 43 2.91 3.45 -4.24
C GLU A 43 2.61 2.66 -5.53
N ARG A 44 3.48 1.71 -5.88
CA ARG A 44 3.26 0.85 -7.06
C ARG A 44 2.01 0.00 -6.93
N GLY A 45 1.75 -0.58 -5.76
CA GLY A 45 0.54 -1.37 -5.51
C GLY A 45 -0.73 -0.55 -5.68
N LEU A 46 -0.71 0.70 -5.23
CA LEU A 46 -1.84 1.64 -5.38
C LEU A 46 -2.09 2.02 -6.85
N LEU A 47 -1.04 2.19 -7.66
CA LEU A 47 -1.16 2.53 -9.09
C LEU A 47 -1.75 1.40 -9.95
N VAL A 48 -1.59 0.14 -9.53
CA VAL A 48 -2.07 -1.05 -10.28
C VAL A 48 -3.59 -1.26 -10.15
N LYS A 49 -4.27 -0.51 -9.27
CA LYS A 49 -5.74 -0.57 -9.11
C LYS A 49 -6.51 -0.20 -10.39
N ASP A 50 -5.91 0.59 -11.28
CA ASP A 50 -6.55 1.09 -12.51
C ASP A 50 -6.36 0.18 -13.75
N ASP A 51 -5.60 -0.92 -13.66
CA ASP A 51 -5.47 -1.87 -14.77
C ASP A 51 -6.59 -2.93 -14.69
N GLU A 52 -7.48 -2.93 -15.69
CA GLU A 52 -8.63 -3.85 -15.85
C GLU A 52 -8.25 -5.36 -15.79
N GLU A 53 -6.97 -5.71 -15.99
CA GLU A 53 -6.47 -7.10 -15.89
C GLU A 53 -6.15 -7.57 -14.46
N ASN A 54 -6.10 -6.68 -13.47
CA ASN A 54 -5.78 -7.03 -12.09
C ASN A 54 -7.04 -6.99 -11.19
N GLU A 55 -7.95 -7.96 -11.40
CA GLU A 55 -8.98 -8.36 -10.42
C GLU A 55 -8.36 -8.98 -9.15
N GLY A 56 -7.46 -8.24 -8.49
CA GLY A 56 -6.75 -8.64 -7.28
C GLY A 56 -7.41 -8.11 -6.01
N LEU A 57 -6.82 -8.43 -4.85
CA LEU A 57 -7.26 -7.94 -3.54
C LEU A 57 -7.51 -6.41 -3.52
N LEU A 58 -6.63 -5.63 -4.15
CA LEU A 58 -6.65 -4.16 -4.08
C LEU A 58 -7.84 -3.52 -4.81
N SER A 59 -8.48 -4.21 -5.76
CA SER A 59 -9.64 -3.65 -6.48
C SER A 59 -10.91 -3.62 -5.62
N ASN A 60 -11.00 -4.49 -4.61
CA ASN A 60 -12.14 -4.57 -3.68
C ASN A 60 -11.95 -3.70 -2.41
N ILE A 61 -10.80 -3.04 -2.26
CA ILE A 61 -10.51 -2.21 -1.09
C ILE A 61 -11.09 -0.80 -1.30
N PRO A 62 -11.83 -0.24 -0.32
CA PRO A 62 -12.32 1.15 -0.36
C PRO A 62 -11.18 2.16 -0.52
N ASP A 63 -11.44 3.24 -1.25
CA ASP A 63 -10.43 4.29 -1.49
C ASP A 63 -9.90 4.94 -0.20
N GLU A 64 -10.74 5.02 0.84
CA GLU A 64 -10.35 5.53 2.15
C GLU A 64 -9.19 4.73 2.76
N ASN A 65 -9.29 3.41 2.77
CA ASN A 65 -8.24 2.52 3.27
C ASN A 65 -6.95 2.62 2.43
N LEU A 66 -7.05 2.93 1.15
CA LEU A 66 -5.89 3.13 0.27
C LEU A 66 -5.19 4.46 0.55
N GLU A 67 -5.95 5.53 0.80
CA GLU A 67 -5.41 6.80 1.25
C GLU A 67 -4.74 6.67 2.63
N GLU A 68 -5.31 5.88 3.55
CA GLU A 68 -4.65 5.57 4.82
C GLU A 68 -3.29 4.88 4.62
N LEU A 69 -3.20 3.90 3.72
CA LEU A 69 -1.94 3.22 3.40
C LEU A 69 -0.90 4.19 2.80
N LYS A 70 -1.35 5.14 1.97
CA LYS A 70 -0.49 6.19 1.40
C LYS A 70 0.01 7.14 2.49
N ILE A 71 -0.84 7.53 3.43
CA ILE A 71 -0.46 8.34 4.60
C ILE A 71 0.59 7.59 5.43
N ILE A 72 0.39 6.30 5.70
CA ILE A 72 1.35 5.46 6.45
C ILE A 72 2.72 5.42 5.74
N ALA A 73 2.74 5.25 4.43
CA ALA A 73 3.96 5.24 3.63
C ALA A 73 4.73 6.58 3.77
N GLY A 74 4.01 7.70 3.66
CA GLY A 74 4.56 9.05 3.90
C GLY A 74 5.10 9.24 5.31
N GLN A 75 4.38 8.77 6.34
CA GLN A 75 4.83 8.84 7.74
C GLN A 75 6.13 8.07 7.98
N TYR A 76 6.33 6.93 7.31
CA TYR A 76 7.60 6.19 7.44
C TYR A 76 8.76 6.91 6.75
N LEU A 77 8.53 7.54 5.60
CA LEU A 77 9.53 8.40 4.96
C LEU A 77 9.91 9.59 5.85
N GLU A 78 8.92 10.23 6.47
CA GLU A 78 9.13 11.34 7.40
C GLU A 78 9.98 10.91 8.60
N LYS A 79 9.55 9.85 9.30
CA LYS A 79 10.24 9.32 10.49
C LYS A 79 11.67 8.85 10.20
N SER A 80 11.95 8.43 8.96
CA SER A 80 13.28 7.99 8.54
C SER A 80 14.16 9.10 7.97
N GLY A 81 13.61 10.30 7.77
CA GLY A 81 14.32 11.45 7.19
C GLY A 81 14.63 11.25 5.70
N LEU A 82 13.75 10.55 4.97
CA LEU A 82 13.97 10.15 3.58
C LEU A 82 13.06 10.88 2.57
N ILE A 83 12.21 11.81 3.00
CA ILE A 83 11.28 12.54 2.13
C ILE A 83 12.01 13.17 0.93
N GLU A 84 12.99 14.02 1.18
CA GLU A 84 13.74 14.72 0.11
C GLU A 84 14.45 13.75 -0.85
N LEU A 85 14.97 12.63 -0.32
CA LEU A 85 15.62 11.62 -1.15
C LEU A 85 14.61 10.92 -2.06
N ASN A 86 13.45 10.56 -1.51
CA ASN A 86 12.36 9.93 -2.27
C ASN A 86 11.86 10.86 -3.38
N GLU A 87 11.67 12.14 -3.09
CA GLU A 87 11.28 13.15 -4.09
C GLU A 87 12.29 13.24 -5.23
N LYS A 88 13.59 13.39 -4.93
CA LYS A 88 14.65 13.44 -5.95
C LYS A 88 14.71 12.17 -6.79
N LEU A 89 14.50 11.01 -6.19
CA LEU A 89 14.46 9.74 -6.91
C LEU A 89 13.24 9.66 -7.85
N ASN A 90 12.09 10.13 -7.40
CA ASN A 90 10.87 10.20 -8.23
C ASN A 90 11.03 11.18 -9.40
N GLU A 91 11.67 12.33 -9.20
CA GLU A 91 12.02 13.26 -10.27
C GLU A 91 12.97 12.64 -11.28
N LEU A 92 14.00 11.93 -10.80
CA LEU A 92 14.94 11.22 -11.67
C LEU A 92 14.27 10.10 -12.48
N GLY A 93 13.30 9.40 -11.88
CA GLY A 93 12.54 8.34 -12.54
C GLY A 93 11.59 8.85 -13.63
N LYS A 94 11.05 10.06 -13.47
CA LYS A 94 10.17 10.72 -14.47
C LYS A 94 10.92 11.30 -15.67
N GLY A 95 12.24 11.40 -15.61
CA GLY A 95 13.09 11.89 -16.69
C GLY A 95 13.41 10.86 -17.79
N LYS A 96 12.62 9.79 -17.92
CA LYS A 96 12.73 8.77 -18.97
C LYS A 96 11.47 8.72 -19.83
#